data_AF-A0A2N7MHN0-F1
#
_entry.id   AF-A0A2N7MHN0-F1
#
_cell.length_a   1.000
_cell.length_b   1.000
_cell.length_c   1.000
_cell.angle_alpha   90.00
_cell.angle_beta   90.00
_cell.angle_gamma   90.00
#
_symmetry.space_group_name_H-M   'P 1'
#
loop_
_entity.id
_entity.type
_entity.pdbx_description
1 polymer ?
#
loop_
_entity_poly.entity_id
_entity_poly.type
_entity_poly.pdbx_seq_one_letter_code
_entity_poly.pdbx_strand_id
1 'polypeptide(L)'
;MKTKQTQPGFTLIEILLVLVLLSVSAVAVISTIPTNSKDVAKKYAQSFYQRIQLLNEEAILSGLDFGVRVDEKKSTYVLMTLKSNGWQETEFEKIPSSTELPEELALSLTLGGGAWEDDDRLFNPGSLFDEDMFADLEEEKKPKPPQIYILSSAEMTPFVLSFYPNTGDTIQDGWRIRVLDNGVIRLLEPGEEDEEE
;
A
#
# COMPACT_ATOMS: atom_id res chain seq x y z
N MET A 1 -49.51 8.81 49.81
CA MET A 1 -48.77 7.53 49.85
C MET A 1 -47.85 7.47 48.64
N LYS A 2 -46.52 7.43 48.81
CA LYS A 2 -45.56 7.21 47.72
C LYS A 2 -45.15 5.75 47.74
N THR A 3 -45.46 5.01 46.67
CA THR A 3 -45.05 3.63 46.48
C THR A 3 -43.56 3.60 46.17
N LYS A 4 -42.77 2.92 47.01
CA LYS A 4 -41.33 2.77 46.86
C LYS A 4 -41.10 1.73 45.77
N GLN A 5 -40.73 2.17 44.56
CA GLN A 5 -40.32 1.25 43.50
C GLN A 5 -38.96 0.64 43.86
N THR A 6 -38.91 -0.68 43.98
CA THR A 6 -37.68 -1.45 44.12
C THR A 6 -37.10 -1.67 42.73
N GLN A 7 -35.94 -1.08 42.45
CA GLN A 7 -35.18 -1.40 41.25
C GLN A 7 -34.59 -2.81 41.41
N PRO A 8 -34.89 -3.75 40.51
CA PRO A 8 -34.23 -5.06 40.54
C PRO A 8 -32.73 -4.86 40.24
N GLY A 9 -31.88 -5.33 41.15
CA GLY A 9 -30.43 -5.36 40.95
C GLY A 9 -30.02 -6.54 40.07
N PHE A 10 -28.90 -6.39 39.37
CA PHE A 10 -28.33 -7.44 38.53
C PHE A 10 -27.95 -8.68 39.35
N THR A 11 -28.22 -9.85 38.79
CA THR A 11 -27.84 -11.13 39.41
C THR A 11 -26.40 -11.50 39.08
N LEU A 12 -25.76 -12.25 39.98
CA LEU A 12 -24.39 -12.73 39.78
C LEU A 12 -24.26 -13.58 38.50
N ILE A 13 -25.31 -14.33 38.15
CA ILE A 13 -25.36 -15.15 36.93
C ILE A 13 -25.41 -14.30 35.66
N GLU A 14 -26.03 -13.12 35.71
CA GLU A 14 -26.16 -12.23 34.55
C GLU A 14 -24.83 -11.57 34.20
N ILE A 15 -24.07 -11.13 35.20
CA ILE A 15 -22.70 -10.63 34.99
C ILE A 15 -21.79 -11.73 34.44
N LEU A 16 -21.92 -12.96 34.96
CA LEU A 16 -21.12 -14.09 34.48
C LEU A 16 -21.47 -14.45 33.03
N LEU A 17 -22.75 -14.43 32.66
CA LEU A 17 -23.20 -14.65 31.30
C LEU A 17 -22.72 -13.55 30.34
N VAL A 18 -22.78 -12.29 30.75
CA VAL A 18 -22.25 -11.16 29.95
C VAL A 18 -20.75 -11.32 29.71
N LEU A 19 -19.97 -11.69 30.72
CA LEU A 19 -18.52 -11.93 30.55
C LEU A 19 -18.24 -13.11 29.62
N VAL A 20 -19.03 -14.18 29.70
CA VAL A 20 -18.92 -15.32 28.78
C VAL A 20 -19.24 -14.90 27.35
N LEU A 21 -20.31 -14.14 27.13
CA LEU A 21 -20.67 -13.63 25.81
C LEU A 21 -19.59 -12.69 25.27
N LEU A 22 -19.08 -11.75 26.07
CA LEU A 22 -17.98 -10.87 25.67
C LEU A 22 -16.71 -11.66 25.32
N SER A 23 -16.40 -12.71 26.07
CA SER A 23 -15.23 -13.57 25.81
C SER A 23 -15.38 -14.37 24.51
N VAL A 24 -16.55 -14.96 24.27
CA VAL A 24 -16.83 -15.72 23.03
C VAL A 24 -16.88 -14.79 21.82
N SER A 25 -17.47 -13.60 21.97
CA SER A 25 -17.49 -12.58 20.93
C SER A 25 -16.08 -12.05 20.59
N ALA A 26 -15.20 -11.87 21.59
CA ALA A 26 -13.82 -11.44 21.35
C ALA A 26 -13.02 -12.46 20.52
N VAL A 27 -13.21 -13.77 20.77
CA VAL A 27 -12.54 -14.85 20.01
C VAL A 27 -13.04 -14.92 18.56
N ALA A 28 -14.32 -14.64 18.31
CA ALA A 28 -14.91 -14.71 16.98
C ALA A 28 -14.37 -13.63 16.02
N VAL A 29 -14.06 -12.42 16.51
CA VAL A 29 -13.60 -11.31 15.65
C VAL A 29 -12.21 -11.58 15.09
N ILE A 30 -11.29 -12.11 15.91
CA ILE A 30 -9.89 -12.38 15.52
C ILE A 30 -9.80 -13.46 14.42
N SER A 31 -10.76 -14.39 14.38
CA SER A 31 -10.78 -15.52 13.45
C SER A 31 -11.32 -15.19 12.05
N THR A 32 -11.73 -13.95 11.77
CA THR A 32 -12.34 -13.58 10.48
C THR A 32 -11.37 -12.95 9.47
N ILE A 33 -10.11 -12.68 9.85
CA ILE A 33 -9.07 -12.33 8.88
C ILE A 33 -8.71 -13.61 8.13
N PRO A 34 -8.96 -13.71 6.82
CA PRO A 34 -8.62 -14.90 6.06
C PRO A 34 -7.11 -15.09 6.14
N THR A 35 -6.65 -16.20 6.74
CA THR A 35 -5.22 -16.54 6.86
C THR A 35 -4.49 -16.53 5.51
N ASN A 36 -5.22 -16.72 4.41
CA ASN A 36 -4.69 -16.63 3.05
C ASN A 36 -4.31 -15.21 2.60
N SER A 37 -4.98 -14.16 3.10
CA SER A 37 -4.74 -12.78 2.65
C SER A 37 -3.32 -12.30 2.93
N LYS A 38 -2.77 -12.62 4.11
CA LYS A 38 -1.38 -12.31 4.48
C LYS A 38 -0.35 -13.03 3.59
N ASP A 39 -0.62 -14.29 3.24
CA ASP A 39 0.24 -15.06 2.32
C ASP A 39 0.16 -14.54 0.88
N VAL A 40 -1.02 -14.10 0.44
CA VAL A 40 -1.20 -13.48 -0.88
C VAL A 40 -0.50 -12.12 -0.92
N ALA A 41 -0.66 -11.28 0.11
CA ALA A 41 0.05 -9.99 0.23
C ALA A 41 1.56 -10.17 0.14
N LYS A 42 2.11 -11.16 0.87
CA LYS A 42 3.52 -11.53 0.81
C LYS A 42 3.99 -11.83 -0.61
N LYS A 43 3.24 -12.64 -1.37
CA LYS A 43 3.60 -13.01 -2.75
C LYS A 43 3.65 -11.80 -3.67
N TYR A 44 2.67 -10.91 -3.58
CA TYR A 44 2.64 -9.69 -4.39
C TYR A 44 3.78 -8.74 -4.01
N ALA A 45 4.03 -8.55 -2.72
CA ALA A 45 5.13 -7.72 -2.24
C ALA A 45 6.50 -8.26 -2.69
N GLN A 46 6.73 -9.58 -2.57
CA GLN A 46 7.95 -10.22 -3.05
C GLN A 46 8.12 -10.11 -4.57
N SER A 47 7.03 -10.27 -5.34
CA SER A 47 7.08 -10.08 -6.80
C SER A 47 7.40 -8.63 -7.16
N PHE A 48 6.80 -7.66 -6.48
CA PHE A 48 7.08 -6.25 -6.68
C PHE A 48 8.54 -5.90 -6.34
N TYR A 49 9.04 -6.37 -5.19
CA TYR A 49 10.43 -6.20 -4.78
C TYR A 49 11.41 -6.71 -5.86
N GLN A 50 11.19 -7.91 -6.38
CA GLN A 50 12.01 -8.48 -7.45
C GLN A 50 11.95 -7.65 -8.75
N ARG A 51 10.77 -7.13 -9.10
CA ARG A 51 10.59 -6.28 -10.29
C ARG A 51 11.30 -4.94 -10.15
N ILE A 52 11.28 -4.32 -8.95
CA ILE A 52 12.02 -3.08 -8.69
C ILE A 52 13.52 -3.31 -8.78
N GLN A 53 14.03 -4.41 -8.22
CA GLN A 53 15.44 -4.78 -8.37
C GLN A 53 15.83 -4.95 -9.84
N LEU A 54 15.04 -5.72 -10.60
CA LEU A 54 15.25 -5.91 -12.04
C LEU A 54 15.23 -4.58 -12.80
N LEU A 55 14.25 -3.70 -12.53
CA LEU A 55 14.16 -2.41 -13.18
C LEU A 55 15.36 -1.51 -12.88
N ASN A 56 15.85 -1.54 -11.63
CA ASN A 56 17.06 -0.80 -11.26
C ASN A 56 18.28 -1.33 -12.03
N GLU A 57 18.48 -2.65 -12.03
CA GLU A 57 19.57 -3.28 -12.78
C GLU A 57 19.48 -2.94 -14.28
N GLU A 58 18.29 -3.07 -14.87
CA GLU A 58 18.07 -2.78 -16.29
C GLU A 58 18.26 -1.29 -16.61
N ALA A 59 17.87 -0.37 -15.72
CA ALA A 59 18.10 1.06 -15.91
C ALA A 59 19.60 1.37 -16.06
N ILE A 60 20.41 0.78 -15.18
CA ILE A 60 21.86 0.94 -15.18
C ILE A 60 22.49 0.29 -16.43
N LEU A 61 22.02 -0.91 -16.82
CA LEU A 61 22.59 -1.67 -17.93
C LEU A 61 22.21 -1.10 -19.30
N SER A 62 20.96 -0.71 -19.48
CA SER A 62 20.43 -0.22 -20.76
C SER A 62 20.64 1.28 -20.97
N GLY A 63 20.88 2.04 -19.89
CA GLY A 63 20.91 3.50 -19.92
C GLY A 63 19.53 4.12 -20.15
N LEU A 64 18.45 3.36 -19.98
CA LEU A 64 17.07 3.83 -20.08
C LEU A 64 16.52 4.16 -18.70
N ASP A 65 15.63 5.14 -18.64
CA ASP A 65 14.92 5.45 -17.41
C ASP A 65 13.61 4.66 -17.36
N PHE A 66 13.33 4.12 -16.18
CA PHE A 66 12.13 3.37 -15.89
C PHE A 66 11.34 4.05 -14.78
N GLY A 67 10.14 3.56 -14.55
CA GLY A 67 9.34 4.00 -13.43
C GLY A 67 8.19 3.05 -13.14
N VAL A 68 7.55 3.31 -12.00
CA VAL A 68 6.35 2.59 -11.58
C VAL A 68 5.25 3.60 -11.33
N ARG A 69 4.10 3.35 -11.97
CA ARG A 69 2.87 4.06 -11.70
C ARG A 69 1.96 3.23 -10.81
N VAL A 70 1.56 3.76 -9.67
CA VAL A 70 0.62 3.13 -8.73
C VAL A 70 -0.74 3.84 -8.81
N ASP A 71 -1.80 3.05 -8.84
CA ASP A 71 -3.20 3.48 -8.69
C ASP A 71 -3.80 2.76 -7.47
N GLU A 72 -3.76 3.43 -6.32
CA GLU A 72 -4.25 2.87 -5.04
C GLU A 72 -5.76 2.57 -5.09
N LYS A 73 -6.55 3.38 -5.81
CA LYS A 73 -8.01 3.20 -5.90
C LYS A 73 -8.37 1.92 -6.65
N LYS A 74 -7.55 1.53 -7.62
CA LYS A 74 -7.74 0.30 -8.40
C LYS A 74 -6.87 -0.86 -7.91
N SER A 75 -6.06 -0.65 -6.87
CA SER A 75 -5.03 -1.60 -6.42
C SER A 75 -4.20 -2.13 -7.59
N THR A 76 -3.77 -1.25 -8.49
CA THR A 76 -2.92 -1.61 -9.63
C THR A 76 -1.58 -0.88 -9.62
N TYR A 77 -0.55 -1.53 -10.18
CA TYR A 77 0.69 -0.86 -10.53
C TYR A 77 1.13 -1.23 -11.95
N VAL A 78 1.79 -0.28 -12.62
CA VAL A 78 2.25 -0.40 -14.00
C VAL A 78 3.73 -0.06 -14.08
N LEU A 79 4.52 -0.96 -14.64
CA LEU A 79 5.93 -0.76 -14.96
C LEU A 79 6.03 0.04 -16.26
N MET A 80 6.83 1.08 -16.25
CA MET A 80 6.96 2.02 -17.36
C MET A 80 8.41 2.24 -17.75
N THR A 81 8.65 2.51 -19.03
CA THR A 81 9.94 2.90 -19.59
C THR A 81 9.78 4.24 -20.31
N LEU A 82 10.74 5.14 -20.14
CA LEU A 82 10.81 6.40 -20.84
C LEU A 82 11.41 6.19 -22.23
N LYS A 83 10.61 6.38 -23.28
CA LYS A 83 11.05 6.37 -24.68
C LYS A 83 11.01 7.79 -25.25
N SER A 84 11.46 7.96 -26.50
CA SER A 84 11.51 9.25 -27.19
C SER A 84 10.16 9.97 -27.31
N ASN A 85 9.05 9.22 -27.31
CA ASN A 85 7.69 9.76 -27.37
C ASN A 85 7.01 9.83 -25.99
N GLY A 86 7.77 9.66 -24.91
CA GLY A 86 7.29 9.74 -23.52
C GLY A 86 7.24 8.38 -22.82
N TRP A 87 6.56 8.37 -21.68
CA TRP A 87 6.36 7.17 -20.87
C TRP A 87 5.49 6.16 -21.61
N GLN A 88 5.89 4.89 -21.56
CA GLN A 88 5.13 3.76 -22.08
C GLN A 88 5.23 2.59 -21.12
N GLU A 89 4.31 1.64 -21.21
CA GLU A 89 4.42 0.37 -20.49
C GLU A 89 5.71 -0.37 -20.88
N THR A 90 6.39 -0.95 -19.89
CA THR A 90 7.61 -1.73 -20.12
C THR A 90 7.27 -3.09 -20.71
N GLU A 91 8.01 -3.48 -21.75
CA GLU A 91 7.89 -4.79 -22.38
C GLU A 91 9.02 -5.70 -21.92
N PHE A 92 8.75 -6.58 -20.96
CA PHE A 92 9.67 -7.64 -20.53
C PHE A 92 9.09 -9.01 -20.89
N GLU A 93 9.97 -9.94 -21.31
CA GLU A 93 9.55 -11.30 -21.59
C GLU A 93 9.03 -11.97 -20.30
N LYS A 94 7.78 -12.43 -20.29
CA LYS A 94 7.09 -13.13 -19.18
C LYS A 94 6.81 -12.29 -17.93
N ILE A 95 7.14 -11.01 -17.92
CA ILE A 95 6.82 -10.11 -16.81
C ILE A 95 5.72 -9.16 -17.30
N PRO A 96 4.50 -9.23 -16.75
CA PRO A 96 3.43 -8.32 -17.16
C PRO A 96 3.79 -6.88 -16.76
N SER A 97 3.55 -5.95 -17.68
CA SER A 97 3.71 -4.50 -17.47
C SER A 97 2.76 -3.99 -16.40
N SER A 98 1.50 -4.43 -16.43
CA SER A 98 0.46 -4.06 -15.48
C SER A 98 0.14 -5.23 -14.55
N THR A 99 0.00 -4.93 -13.26
CA THR A 99 -0.42 -5.91 -12.24
C THR A 99 -1.58 -5.33 -11.44
N GLU A 100 -2.67 -6.09 -11.39
CA GLU A 100 -3.83 -5.84 -10.54
C GLU A 100 -3.83 -6.82 -9.38
N LEU A 101 -3.99 -6.28 -8.16
CA LEU A 101 -4.11 -7.09 -6.96
C LEU A 101 -5.55 -7.63 -6.86
N PRO A 102 -5.74 -8.80 -6.21
CA PRO A 102 -7.07 -9.34 -5.96
C PRO A 102 -7.83 -8.47 -4.95
N GLU A 103 -9.17 -8.56 -4.95
CA GLU A 103 -10.07 -7.68 -4.17
C GLU A 103 -9.81 -7.68 -2.65
N GLU A 104 -9.26 -8.77 -2.12
CA GLU A 104 -8.89 -8.89 -0.71
C GLU A 104 -7.65 -8.06 -0.31
N LEU A 105 -6.93 -7.46 -1.27
CA LEU A 105 -5.72 -6.67 -1.03
C LEU A 105 -5.89 -5.20 -1.46
N ALA A 106 -5.10 -4.35 -0.83
CA ALA A 106 -4.97 -2.94 -1.15
C ALA A 106 -3.50 -2.53 -1.31
N LEU A 107 -3.30 -1.43 -2.04
CA LEU A 107 -2.01 -0.73 -2.16
C LEU A 107 -2.07 0.59 -1.42
N SER A 108 -0.95 1.00 -0.84
CA SER A 108 -0.74 2.35 -0.31
C SER A 108 0.67 2.79 -0.62
N LEU A 109 0.82 3.92 -1.32
CA LEU A 109 2.09 4.49 -1.69
C LEU A 109 2.36 5.76 -0.89
N THR A 110 3.46 5.77 -0.17
CA THR A 110 4.01 6.99 0.44
C THR A 110 5.31 7.35 -0.25
N LEU A 111 5.43 8.57 -0.75
CA LEU A 111 6.66 9.09 -1.35
C LEU A 111 7.54 9.77 -0.30
N GLY A 112 8.85 9.59 -0.39
CA GLY A 112 9.85 10.09 0.55
C GLY A 112 10.26 9.08 1.62
N GLY A 113 11.26 9.46 2.43
CA GLY A 113 11.59 8.76 3.67
C GLY A 113 10.56 9.09 4.75
N GLY A 114 10.07 8.08 5.48
CA GLY A 114 8.94 8.11 6.44
C GLY A 114 8.94 9.17 7.55
N ALA A 115 9.87 10.14 7.56
CA ALA A 115 9.87 11.29 8.46
C ALA A 115 8.71 12.29 8.21
N TRP A 116 7.86 12.06 7.19
CA TRP A 116 6.65 12.85 6.91
C TRP A 116 5.35 12.08 7.21
N GLU A 117 5.39 11.08 8.09
CA GLU A 117 4.21 10.49 8.75
C GLU A 117 3.59 11.46 9.78
N ASP A 118 3.35 12.71 9.38
CA ASP A 118 2.48 13.57 10.18
C ASP A 118 1.04 13.31 9.73
N ASP A 119 0.29 12.58 10.57
CA ASP A 119 -1.17 12.42 10.51
C ASP A 119 -1.90 13.77 10.67
N ASP A 120 -1.18 14.83 11.07
CA ASP A 120 -1.68 16.21 11.15
C ASP A 120 -1.73 16.93 9.78
N ARG A 121 -1.50 16.23 8.67
CA ARG A 121 -1.66 16.80 7.32
C ARG A 121 -3.13 17.18 7.08
N LEU A 122 -3.41 18.48 7.13
CA LEU A 122 -4.73 19.06 6.80
C LEU A 122 -5.17 18.84 5.34
N PHE A 123 -4.28 18.36 4.48
CA PHE A 123 -4.55 18.12 3.06
C PHE A 123 -3.84 16.85 2.56
N ASN A 124 -4.56 16.06 1.76
CA ASN A 124 -3.98 14.93 1.04
C ASN A 124 -3.18 15.43 -0.18
N PRO A 125 -1.89 15.08 -0.33
CA PRO A 125 -1.12 15.37 -1.55
C PRO A 125 -1.88 14.84 -2.77
N GLY A 126 -2.18 15.72 -3.74
CA GLY A 126 -2.94 15.39 -4.96
C GLY A 126 -4.45 15.65 -4.91
N SER A 127 -5.04 15.98 -3.75
CA SER A 127 -6.48 16.35 -3.66
C SER A 127 -6.77 17.82 -4.01
N LEU A 128 -5.74 18.68 -3.98
CA LEU A 128 -5.87 20.12 -4.21
C LEU A 128 -5.78 20.51 -5.68
N PHE A 129 -5.30 19.60 -6.52
CA PHE A 129 -5.11 19.82 -7.95
C PHE A 129 -5.81 18.67 -8.68
N ASP A 130 -7.09 18.83 -9.00
CA ASP A 130 -7.77 17.97 -9.97
C ASP A 130 -7.16 18.25 -11.34
N GLU A 131 -6.11 17.49 -11.67
CA GLU A 131 -5.43 17.58 -12.96
C GLU A 131 -6.38 17.24 -14.13
N ASP A 132 -7.46 16.51 -13.83
CA ASP A 132 -8.53 16.19 -14.77
C ASP A 132 -9.40 17.42 -15.13
N MET A 133 -9.37 18.51 -14.35
CA MET A 133 -10.06 19.78 -14.68
C MET A 133 -9.28 20.69 -15.64
N PHE A 134 -8.00 20.40 -15.88
CA PHE A 134 -7.13 21.17 -16.78
C PHE A 134 -6.85 20.45 -18.11
N ALA A 135 -7.40 19.26 -18.31
CA ALA A 135 -7.23 18.45 -19.52
C ALA A 135 -8.14 18.93 -20.68
N ASP A 136 -8.27 20.25 -20.86
CA ASP A 136 -8.99 20.85 -21.97
C ASP A 136 -8.05 21.02 -23.18
N LEU A 137 -8.45 20.36 -24.28
CA LEU A 137 -8.02 20.50 -25.68
C LEU A 137 -6.90 19.55 -26.16
N GLU A 138 -7.34 18.47 -26.81
CA GLU A 138 -6.65 17.80 -27.94
C GLU A 138 -5.25 17.20 -27.70
N GLU A 139 -4.84 16.91 -26.47
CA GLU A 139 -3.70 16.01 -26.27
C GLU A 139 -4.18 14.54 -26.34
N GLU A 140 -3.69 13.80 -27.34
CA GLU A 140 -3.83 12.34 -27.41
C GLU A 140 -3.57 11.73 -26.03
N LYS A 141 -4.37 10.73 -25.63
CA LYS A 141 -4.34 10.02 -24.34
C LYS A 141 -2.98 9.37 -24.04
N LYS A 142 -1.94 10.17 -23.80
CA LYS A 142 -0.63 9.70 -23.35
C LYS A 142 -0.82 9.14 -21.94
N PRO A 143 -0.16 8.01 -21.60
CA PRO A 143 -0.24 7.48 -20.26
C PRO A 143 0.33 8.52 -19.28
N LYS A 144 -0.36 8.70 -18.14
CA LYS A 144 0.09 9.58 -17.08
C LYS A 144 1.49 9.12 -16.59
N PRO A 145 2.41 10.02 -16.24
CA PRO A 145 3.78 9.67 -15.82
C PRO A 145 3.80 8.84 -14.52
N PRO A 146 4.87 8.08 -14.24
CA PRO A 146 5.00 7.33 -13.00
C PRO A 146 5.25 8.25 -11.79
N GLN A 147 4.85 7.81 -10.58
CA GLN A 147 5.20 8.50 -9.33
C GLN A 147 6.58 8.08 -8.82
N ILE A 148 7.00 6.84 -9.11
CA ILE A 148 8.29 6.28 -8.71
C ILE A 148 9.20 6.27 -9.93
N TYR A 149 10.26 7.06 -9.92
CA TYR A 149 11.29 7.06 -10.97
C TYR A 149 12.45 6.13 -10.59
N ILE A 150 12.94 5.39 -11.58
CA ILE A 150 14.10 4.50 -11.50
C ILE A 150 15.03 4.90 -12.64
N LEU A 151 16.07 5.67 -12.32
CA LEU A 151 16.89 6.33 -13.32
C LEU A 151 18.15 5.53 -13.63
N SER A 152 18.63 5.66 -14.87
CA SER A 152 19.89 5.08 -15.34
C SER A 152 21.13 5.57 -14.56
N SER A 153 21.01 6.65 -13.79
CA SER A 153 22.01 7.17 -12.86
C SER A 153 22.15 6.35 -11.57
N ALA A 154 21.36 5.28 -11.40
CA ALA A 154 21.16 4.55 -10.15
C ALA A 154 20.45 5.36 -9.05
N GLU A 155 19.85 6.50 -9.40
CA GLU A 155 18.95 7.23 -8.52
C GLU A 155 17.55 6.63 -8.59
N MET A 156 16.90 6.49 -7.43
CA MET A 156 15.51 6.05 -7.33
C MET A 156 14.73 7.02 -6.46
N THR A 157 13.47 7.26 -6.81
CA THR A 157 12.56 8.00 -5.93
C THR A 157 12.43 7.23 -4.61
N PRO A 158 12.67 7.86 -3.45
CA PRO A 158 12.44 7.22 -2.16
C PRO A 158 10.94 6.99 -1.95
N PHE A 159 10.55 5.81 -1.50
CA PHE A 159 9.14 5.49 -1.26
C PHE A 159 8.96 4.34 -0.28
N VAL A 160 7.73 4.22 0.24
CA VAL A 160 7.21 3.01 0.89
C VAL A 160 5.95 2.59 0.14
N LEU A 161 5.96 1.38 -0.43
CA LEU A 161 4.79 0.76 -1.04
C LEU A 161 4.33 -0.41 -0.19
N SER A 162 3.10 -0.33 0.31
CA SER A 162 2.51 -1.32 1.20
C SER A 162 1.53 -2.21 0.47
N PHE A 163 1.63 -3.52 0.68
CA PHE A 163 0.71 -4.56 0.22
C PHE A 163 0.06 -5.18 1.46
N TYR A 164 -1.24 -4.92 1.66
CA TYR A 164 -1.93 -5.26 2.90
C TYR A 164 -3.37 -5.74 2.61
N PRO A 165 -3.98 -6.51 3.52
CA PRO A 165 -5.40 -6.85 3.42
C PRO A 165 -6.26 -5.59 3.36
N ASN A 166 -7.31 -5.59 2.53
CA ASN A 166 -8.23 -4.44 2.38
C ASN A 166 -8.94 -4.02 3.69
N THR A 167 -8.88 -4.87 4.71
CA THR A 167 -9.40 -4.70 6.06
C THR A 167 -8.26 -4.92 7.04
N GLY A 168 -7.36 -3.94 7.16
CA GLY A 168 -6.18 -4.02 8.00
C GLY A 168 -5.36 -2.74 8.00
N ASP A 169 -4.29 -2.73 8.79
CA ASP A 169 -3.35 -1.63 8.88
C ASP A 169 -2.11 -1.87 8.00
N THR A 170 -1.59 -0.81 7.37
CA THR A 170 -0.47 -0.92 6.44
C THR A 170 0.84 -1.36 7.11
N ILE A 171 1.03 -1.02 8.39
CA ILE A 171 2.22 -1.35 9.16
C ILE A 171 2.06 -2.71 9.82
N GLN A 172 0.95 -2.96 10.51
CA GLN A 172 0.74 -4.17 11.31
C GLN A 172 0.37 -5.40 10.48
N ASP A 173 -0.32 -5.21 9.35
CA ASP A 173 -0.80 -6.30 8.50
C ASP A 173 -0.17 -6.31 7.09
N GLY A 174 0.58 -5.27 6.74
CA GLY A 174 1.13 -5.07 5.41
C GLY A 174 2.60 -5.45 5.25
N TRP A 175 2.92 -6.07 4.12
CA TRP A 175 4.29 -6.18 3.63
C TRP A 175 4.68 -4.88 2.95
N ARG A 176 5.84 -4.32 3.29
CA ARG A 176 6.26 -3.00 2.83
C ARG A 176 7.55 -3.08 2.05
N ILE A 177 7.59 -2.47 0.87
CA ILE A 177 8.82 -2.26 0.11
C ILE A 177 9.24 -0.83 0.34
N ARG A 178 10.40 -0.64 0.97
CA ARG A 178 10.98 0.68 1.24
C ARG A 178 12.20 0.90 0.37
N VAL A 179 12.24 2.04 -0.29
CA VAL A 179 13.43 2.55 -0.98
C VAL A 179 13.90 3.80 -0.27
N LEU A 180 15.12 3.75 0.23
CA LEU A 180 15.78 4.85 0.94
C LEU A 180 16.46 5.81 -0.04
N ASP A 181 16.78 7.01 0.45
CA ASP A 181 17.47 8.05 -0.33
C ASP A 181 18.84 7.63 -0.87
N ASN A 182 19.47 6.63 -0.23
CA ASN A 182 20.73 6.05 -0.67
C ASN A 182 20.56 4.94 -1.72
N GLY A 183 19.34 4.68 -2.20
CA GLY A 183 19.02 3.66 -3.18
C GLY A 183 18.90 2.24 -2.62
N VAL A 184 19.04 2.03 -1.30
CA VAL A 184 18.82 0.72 -0.68
C VAL A 184 17.34 0.36 -0.73
N ILE A 185 17.04 -0.82 -1.27
CA ILE A 185 15.69 -1.40 -1.38
C ILE A 185 15.55 -2.46 -0.28
N ARG A 186 14.55 -2.33 0.59
CA ARG A 186 14.23 -3.29 1.66
C ARG A 186 12.82 -3.84 1.49
N LEU A 187 12.64 -5.10 1.87
CA LEU A 187 11.33 -5.74 2.04
C LEU A 187 11.14 -5.95 3.54
N LEU A 188 10.14 -5.28 4.12
CA LEU A 188 9.80 -5.33 5.53
C LEU A 188 8.58 -6.21 5.74
N GLU A 189 8.62 -7.06 6.76
CA GLU A 189 7.51 -7.88 7.19
C GLU A 189 6.44 -7.03 7.93
N PRO A 190 5.20 -7.55 8.05
CA PRO A 190 4.19 -6.91 8.88
C PRO A 190 4.67 -6.73 10.32
N GLY A 191 4.59 -5.51 10.84
CA GLY A 191 5.03 -5.13 12.19
C GLY A 191 6.54 -4.94 12.36
N GLU A 192 7.36 -5.11 11.32
CA GLU A 192 8.81 -4.87 11.38
C GLU A 192 9.11 -3.37 11.38
N GLU A 193 9.79 -2.87 12.42
CA GLU A 193 10.32 -1.50 12.44
C GLU A 193 11.69 -1.49 11.77
N ASP A 194 11.96 -0.46 10.96
CA ASP A 194 13.25 -0.34 10.27
C ASP A 194 14.29 0.19 11.27
N GLU A 195 15.21 -0.66 11.71
CA GLU A 195 16.19 -0.35 12.76
C GLU A 195 17.29 0.67 12.37
N GLU A 196 17.18 1.31 11.20
CA GLU A 196 18.11 2.35 10.74
C GLU A 196 17.49 3.75 10.84
N GLU A 197 17.48 4.28 12.06
CA GLU A 197 17.50 5.74 12.34
C GLU A 197 18.94 6.23 12.59
#